data_AF-A0A939MCN9-F1
#
_entry.id   AF-A0A939MCN9-F1
#
_cell.length_a   1.000
_cell.length_b   1.000
_cell.length_c   1.000
_cell.angle_alpha   90.00
_cell.angle_beta   90.00
_cell.angle_gamma   90.00
#
_symmetry.space_group_name_H-M   'P 1'
#
loop_
_entity.id
_entity.type
_entity.pdbx_description
1 polymer ?
#
loop_
_entity_poly.entity_id
_entity_poly.type
_entity_poly.pdbx_seq_one_letter_code
_entity_poly.pdbx_strand_id
1 'polypeptide(L)'
;MAGHIWDDPDKAVDGTEKVAAQTATGDFGILISSIATYFAGAAKTLTNKTIDAASNAISNLTTAMFAANVIDTDVALTANSDTRIATQKAVKAYADARIAAQDAMVFKGVTDCSGNPNYPAADRGHTYRVSVAGKIGGASGVVVEVGDMFICLTDGTASGNQATVGAQWSIIQANIDGAVTGPASSTSGNVPSFNGTSGKVLQDSGLPISALIGAWTSYSPAVTAGSGSFTSASATGVYKQIGKSVFFTVTITITTNGSAATNVTVANPVNSNGSNAGAFGREVGVSGKMLQGVINTSNMNIYNYDNTYPGATGAFIVMSGFYAAP
;
A
#
# COMPACT_ATOMS: atom_id res chain seq x y z
N MET A 1 -0.30 65.37 -82.60
CA MET A 1 0.55 66.09 -81.64
C MET A 1 1.88 65.39 -81.60
N ALA A 2 2.90 65.97 -82.24
CA ALA A 2 4.27 65.49 -82.21
C ALA A 2 4.95 66.15 -81.00
N GLY A 3 4.80 65.54 -79.83
CA GLY A 3 5.65 65.85 -78.68
C GLY A 3 6.65 64.72 -78.57
N HIS A 4 7.93 65.01 -78.72
CA HIS A 4 8.96 64.02 -78.44
C HIS A 4 8.96 63.78 -76.92
N ILE A 5 9.30 62.57 -76.46
CA ILE A 5 9.37 62.19 -75.02
C ILE A 5 10.29 63.11 -74.17
N TRP A 6 11.02 64.00 -74.83
CA TRP A 6 12.09 64.85 -74.34
C TRP A 6 11.57 66.26 -74.02
N ASP A 7 10.35 66.60 -74.48
CA ASP A 7 9.74 67.92 -74.33
C ASP A 7 9.03 68.09 -72.95
N ASP A 8 8.76 66.99 -72.24
CA ASP A 8 8.17 66.96 -70.89
C ASP A 8 8.63 65.70 -70.12
N PRO A 9 9.71 65.77 -69.32
CA PRO A 9 10.30 64.60 -68.65
C PRO A 9 9.44 64.05 -67.49
N ASP A 10 8.41 64.78 -67.04
CA ASP A 10 7.50 64.36 -65.96
C ASP A 10 6.14 63.87 -66.49
N LYS A 11 5.97 63.78 -67.81
CA LYS A 11 4.73 63.32 -68.42
C LYS A 11 4.46 61.85 -68.08
N ALA A 12 3.48 61.60 -67.21
CA ALA A 12 2.99 60.26 -66.91
C ALA A 12 2.34 59.64 -68.16
N VAL A 13 2.85 58.48 -68.56
CA VAL A 13 2.45 57.77 -69.78
C VAL A 13 1.38 56.73 -69.43
N ASP A 14 0.24 56.72 -70.13
CA ASP A 14 -0.87 55.78 -69.84
C ASP A 14 -0.71 54.42 -70.57
N GLY A 15 -1.51 53.42 -70.20
CA GLY A 15 -1.41 52.06 -70.75
C GLY A 15 -1.73 51.91 -72.25
N THR A 16 -2.27 52.96 -72.89
CA THR A 16 -2.64 52.98 -74.32
C THR A 16 -1.60 53.68 -75.20
N GLU A 17 -0.72 54.47 -74.61
CA GLU A 17 0.42 55.08 -75.28
C GLU A 17 1.47 54.01 -75.65
N LYS A 18 2.26 54.32 -76.68
CA LYS A 18 3.25 53.40 -77.27
C LYS A 18 4.66 53.91 -77.05
N VAL A 19 5.55 53.02 -76.64
CA VAL A 19 7.00 53.28 -76.68
C VAL A 19 7.51 52.86 -78.05
N ALA A 20 8.35 53.71 -78.66
CA ALA A 20 9.00 53.38 -79.92
C ALA A 20 10.08 52.30 -79.68
N ALA A 21 10.03 51.23 -80.44
CA ALA A 21 11.04 50.19 -80.46
C ALA A 21 11.63 50.09 -81.86
N GLN A 22 12.94 50.24 -81.96
CA GLN A 22 13.66 50.12 -83.22
C GLN A 22 14.15 48.69 -83.40
N THR A 23 13.87 48.11 -84.56
CA THR A 23 14.39 46.81 -84.99
C THR A 23 15.25 46.98 -86.24
N ALA A 24 15.98 45.93 -86.64
CA ALA A 24 16.80 45.96 -87.85
C ALA A 24 16.01 46.26 -89.15
N THR A 25 14.68 46.15 -89.13
CA THR A 25 13.80 46.30 -90.30
C THR A 25 12.83 47.50 -90.20
N GLY A 26 12.95 48.35 -89.19
CA GLY A 26 12.13 49.56 -89.01
C GLY A 26 11.66 49.82 -87.58
N ASP A 27 10.98 50.95 -87.40
CA ASP A 27 10.47 51.42 -86.10
C ASP A 27 9.01 50.97 -85.90
N PHE A 28 8.72 50.37 -84.74
CA PHE A 28 7.38 49.92 -84.35
C PHE A 28 6.98 50.52 -83.00
N GLY A 29 5.69 50.79 -82.80
CA GLY A 29 5.17 51.23 -81.50
C GLY A 29 4.63 50.07 -80.67
N ILE A 30 5.20 49.84 -79.49
CA ILE A 30 4.75 48.80 -78.54
C ILE A 30 3.86 49.44 -77.49
N LEU A 31 2.64 48.91 -77.30
CA LEU A 31 1.72 49.36 -76.25
C LEU A 31 2.30 49.06 -74.86
N ILE A 32 2.29 50.05 -73.97
CA ILE A 32 2.79 49.92 -72.59
C ILE A 32 2.02 48.84 -71.82
N SER A 33 0.71 48.71 -72.04
CA SER A 33 -0.12 47.63 -71.46
C SER A 33 0.31 46.23 -71.89
N SER A 34 0.79 46.05 -73.13
CA SER A 34 1.30 44.76 -73.60
C SER A 34 2.61 44.38 -72.91
N ILE A 35 3.45 45.37 -72.61
CA ILE A 35 4.69 45.17 -71.84
C ILE A 35 4.37 44.75 -70.40
N ALA A 36 3.44 45.45 -69.72
CA ALA A 36 3.01 45.10 -68.37
C ALA A 36 2.41 43.69 -68.29
N THR A 37 1.57 43.33 -69.27
CA THR A 37 0.97 41.99 -69.38
C THR A 37 2.02 40.92 -69.63
N TYR A 38 3.03 41.20 -70.47
CA TYR A 38 4.14 40.29 -70.74
C TYR A 38 5.01 40.02 -69.49
N PHE A 39 5.23 41.03 -68.65
CA PHE A 39 5.93 40.83 -67.38
C PHE A 39 5.10 40.06 -66.34
N ALA A 40 3.79 40.28 -66.30
CA ALA A 40 2.90 39.60 -65.35
C ALA A 40 2.56 38.14 -65.74
N GLY A 41 2.51 37.81 -67.04
CA GLY A 41 2.04 36.51 -67.52
C GLY A 41 3.12 35.49 -67.90
N ALA A 42 4.38 35.91 -68.04
CA ALA A 42 5.46 34.99 -68.44
C ALA A 42 6.13 34.35 -67.22
N ALA A 43 6.24 33.02 -67.20
CA ALA A 43 7.05 32.32 -66.21
C ALA A 43 8.50 32.82 -66.26
N LYS A 44 9.05 33.20 -65.11
CA LYS A 44 10.43 33.68 -64.99
C LYS A 44 11.25 32.68 -64.18
N THR A 45 12.46 32.38 -64.65
CA THR A 45 13.47 31.68 -63.85
C THR A 45 14.37 32.74 -63.21
N LEU A 46 14.40 32.82 -61.88
CA LEU A 46 15.18 33.81 -61.13
C LEU A 46 16.43 33.15 -60.55
N THR A 47 17.58 33.37 -61.19
CA THR A 47 18.88 32.84 -60.72
C THR A 47 19.69 33.95 -60.04
N ASN A 48 20.32 33.64 -58.90
CA ASN A 48 21.18 34.56 -58.14
C ASN A 48 20.46 35.86 -57.72
N LYS A 49 19.17 35.76 -57.38
CA LYS A 49 18.34 36.87 -56.88
C LYS A 49 17.91 36.58 -55.45
N THR A 50 17.86 37.63 -54.63
CA THR A 50 17.22 37.60 -53.32
C THR A 50 15.71 37.72 -53.52
N ILE A 51 14.95 36.80 -52.96
CA ILE A 51 13.49 36.87 -52.90
C ILE A 51 13.13 37.34 -51.49
N ASP A 52 12.48 38.50 -51.37
CA ASP A 52 11.89 38.92 -50.10
C ASP A 52 10.55 38.21 -49.90
N ALA A 53 10.54 37.15 -49.09
CA ALA A 53 9.32 36.39 -48.82
C ALA A 53 8.29 37.16 -47.99
N ALA A 54 8.67 38.22 -47.27
CA ALA A 54 7.73 38.97 -46.42
C ALA A 54 6.72 39.79 -47.25
N SER A 55 7.15 40.28 -48.41
CA SER A 55 6.33 41.08 -49.33
C SER A 55 5.66 40.26 -50.45
N ASN A 56 5.83 38.93 -50.45
CA ASN A 56 5.41 38.07 -51.57
C ASN A 56 4.57 36.88 -51.10
N ALA A 57 3.55 36.51 -51.90
CA ALA A 57 2.81 35.26 -51.71
C ALA A 57 3.54 34.12 -52.44
N ILE A 58 4.09 33.16 -51.69
CA ILE A 58 4.75 31.98 -52.25
C ILE A 58 3.75 30.81 -52.22
N SER A 59 3.40 30.28 -53.38
CA SER A 59 2.48 29.14 -53.54
C SER A 59 3.19 27.91 -54.11
N ASN A 60 2.56 26.73 -54.00
CA ASN A 60 3.05 25.45 -54.53
C ASN A 60 4.43 24.99 -54.03
N LEU A 61 4.82 25.40 -52.82
CA LEU A 61 6.06 24.93 -52.20
C LEU A 61 5.97 23.44 -51.84
N THR A 62 6.96 22.66 -52.23
CA THR A 62 7.10 21.24 -51.85
C THR A 62 8.43 21.02 -51.14
N THR A 63 8.59 19.90 -50.43
CA THR A 63 9.83 19.57 -49.72
C THR A 63 11.05 19.44 -50.66
N ALA A 64 10.83 19.07 -51.94
CA ALA A 64 11.89 18.96 -52.94
C ALA A 64 12.45 20.31 -53.41
N MET A 65 11.77 21.42 -53.11
CA MET A 65 12.21 22.77 -53.50
C MET A 65 13.21 23.39 -52.53
N PHE A 66 13.44 22.75 -51.37
CA PHE A 66 14.47 23.16 -50.42
C PHE A 66 15.82 22.53 -50.78
N ALA A 67 16.91 23.22 -50.42
CA ALA A 67 18.25 22.68 -50.55
C ALA A 67 18.44 21.42 -49.69
N ALA A 68 19.42 20.59 -50.07
CA ALA A 68 19.76 19.40 -49.30
C ALA A 68 20.02 19.75 -47.82
N ASN A 69 19.56 18.88 -46.92
CA ASN A 69 19.67 19.00 -45.47
C ASN A 69 18.82 20.10 -44.80
N VAL A 70 18.07 20.94 -45.53
CA VAL A 70 17.11 21.86 -44.88
C VAL A 70 15.92 21.07 -44.31
N ILE A 71 15.41 20.10 -45.05
CA ILE A 71 14.38 19.17 -44.58
C ILE A 71 15.07 18.00 -43.90
N ASP A 72 14.81 17.78 -42.61
CA ASP A 72 15.39 16.70 -41.83
C ASP A 72 14.43 15.51 -41.69
N THR A 73 14.86 14.37 -42.23
CA THR A 73 14.14 13.10 -42.16
C THR A 73 14.74 12.12 -41.15
N ASP A 74 15.76 12.53 -40.39
CA ASP A 74 16.38 11.70 -39.35
C ASP A 74 15.41 11.46 -38.18
N VAL A 75 14.99 10.21 -38.01
CA VAL A 75 14.09 9.78 -36.94
C VAL A 75 14.70 9.85 -35.54
N ALA A 76 16.03 9.95 -35.44
CA ALA A 76 16.73 10.11 -34.18
C ALA A 76 17.06 11.58 -33.87
N LEU A 77 16.82 12.51 -34.82
CA LEU A 77 17.13 13.94 -34.73
C LEU A 77 18.55 14.21 -34.20
N THR A 78 19.53 13.40 -34.64
CA THR A 78 20.91 13.41 -34.13
C THR A 78 21.68 14.67 -34.49
N ALA A 79 21.28 15.36 -35.56
CA ALA A 79 21.94 16.56 -36.03
C ALA A 79 21.87 17.73 -35.04
N ASN A 80 20.84 17.77 -34.18
CA ASN A 80 20.62 18.83 -33.17
C ASN A 80 20.92 20.24 -33.73
N SER A 81 20.35 20.57 -34.89
CA SER A 81 20.74 21.74 -35.68
C SER A 81 19.65 22.80 -35.70
N ASP A 82 20.03 24.06 -35.48
CA ASP A 82 19.15 25.23 -35.58
C ASP A 82 18.79 25.60 -37.03
N THR A 83 19.45 24.99 -38.02
CA THR A 83 19.29 25.33 -39.44
C THR A 83 18.41 24.36 -40.23
N ARG A 84 17.82 23.36 -39.55
CA ARG A 84 17.03 22.29 -40.18
C ARG A 84 15.59 22.29 -39.69
N ILE A 85 14.68 21.88 -40.57
CA ILE A 85 13.25 21.71 -40.27
C ILE A 85 12.95 20.21 -40.28
N ALA A 86 12.58 19.67 -39.12
CA ALA A 86 12.22 18.25 -39.01
C ALA A 86 10.88 17.93 -39.70
N THR A 87 10.84 16.80 -40.40
CA THR A 87 9.58 16.27 -40.95
C THR A 87 8.68 15.71 -39.84
N GLN A 88 7.37 15.66 -40.09
CA GLN A 88 6.41 15.03 -39.15
C GLN A 88 6.79 13.58 -38.81
N LYS A 89 7.31 12.83 -39.79
CA LYS A 89 7.79 11.45 -39.59
C LYS A 89 8.97 11.39 -38.63
N ALA A 90 9.95 12.27 -38.80
CA ALA A 90 11.14 12.34 -37.94
C ALA A 90 10.74 12.65 -36.49
N VAL A 91 9.91 13.68 -36.28
CA VAL A 91 9.45 14.09 -34.95
C VAL A 91 8.62 12.99 -34.28
N LYS A 92 7.68 12.37 -35.00
CA LYS A 92 6.86 11.28 -34.45
C LYS A 92 7.72 10.11 -33.99
N ALA A 93 8.63 9.65 -34.85
CA ALA A 93 9.48 8.51 -34.55
C ALA A 93 10.45 8.81 -33.39
N TYR A 94 11.00 10.02 -33.32
CA TYR A 94 11.83 10.46 -32.20
C TYR A 94 11.07 10.40 -30.87
N ALA A 95 9.85 10.95 -30.84
CA ALA A 95 9.01 10.96 -29.64
C ALA A 95 8.63 9.53 -29.21
N ASP A 96 8.18 8.68 -30.14
CA ASP A 96 7.82 7.29 -29.88
C ASP A 96 9.02 6.50 -29.32
N ALA A 97 10.21 6.69 -29.90
CA ALA A 97 11.44 6.04 -29.47
C ALA A 97 11.87 6.45 -28.05
N ARG A 98 11.65 7.71 -27.65
CA ARG A 98 11.96 8.18 -26.28
C ARG A 98 11.07 7.54 -25.22
N ILE A 99 9.80 7.30 -25.53
CA ILE A 99 8.86 6.65 -24.61
C ILE A 99 9.22 5.17 -24.44
N ALA A 100 9.56 4.49 -25.54
CA ALA A 100 9.94 3.08 -25.51
C ALA A 100 11.31 2.83 -24.84
N ALA A 101 12.31 3.68 -25.08
CA ALA A 101 13.68 3.46 -24.59
C ALA A 101 13.86 3.68 -23.07
N GLN A 102 12.90 4.34 -22.42
CA GLN A 102 12.97 4.70 -20.99
C GLN A 102 12.13 3.78 -20.10
N ASP A 103 11.64 2.65 -20.61
CA ASP A 103 10.76 1.73 -19.89
C ASP A 103 9.58 2.44 -19.22
N ALA A 104 9.05 3.45 -19.91
CA ALA A 104 7.95 4.22 -19.40
C ALA A 104 6.74 3.31 -19.14
N MET A 105 6.07 3.52 -18.02
CA MET A 105 4.79 2.85 -17.77
C MET A 105 3.74 3.42 -18.73
N VAL A 106 3.43 2.68 -19.80
CA VAL A 106 2.45 3.06 -20.81
C VAL A 106 1.13 2.40 -20.46
N PHE A 107 0.13 3.19 -20.10
CA PHE A 107 -1.21 2.68 -19.85
C PHE A 107 -1.86 2.17 -21.15
N LYS A 108 -2.15 0.87 -21.20
CA LYS A 108 -2.71 0.19 -22.38
C LYS A 108 -4.21 -0.03 -22.30
N GLY A 109 -4.81 0.22 -21.14
CA GLY A 109 -6.25 0.12 -20.93
C GLY A 109 -6.61 -0.69 -19.70
N VAL A 110 -7.88 -1.07 -19.64
CA VAL A 110 -8.44 -1.87 -18.55
C VAL A 110 -8.70 -3.32 -18.96
N THR A 111 -8.72 -4.23 -18.00
CA THR A 111 -8.99 -5.66 -18.22
C THR A 111 -10.07 -6.17 -17.29
N ASP A 112 -11.09 -6.81 -17.86
CA ASP A 112 -12.09 -7.57 -17.12
C ASP A 112 -11.53 -8.97 -16.82
N CYS A 113 -11.23 -9.23 -15.55
CA CYS A 113 -10.63 -10.49 -15.13
C CYS A 113 -11.65 -11.56 -14.73
N SER A 114 -12.97 -11.29 -14.82
CA SER A 114 -14.01 -12.23 -14.38
C SER A 114 -14.00 -13.54 -15.17
N GLY A 115 -13.59 -13.49 -16.44
CA GLY A 115 -13.42 -14.66 -17.31
C GLY A 115 -12.07 -15.37 -17.15
N ASN A 116 -11.22 -14.97 -16.20
CA ASN A 116 -9.85 -15.45 -16.01
C ASN A 116 -8.99 -15.38 -17.30
N PRO A 117 -8.87 -14.20 -17.96
CA PRO A 117 -8.15 -14.07 -19.21
C PRO A 117 -6.65 -14.37 -19.07
N ASN A 118 -6.02 -14.73 -20.19
CA ASN A 118 -4.57 -14.77 -20.33
C ASN A 118 -3.96 -13.36 -20.31
N TYR A 119 -2.66 -13.28 -20.07
CA TYR A 119 -1.92 -12.05 -20.32
C TYR A 119 -1.95 -11.70 -21.82
N PRO A 120 -2.11 -10.42 -22.19
CA PRO A 120 -2.04 -9.98 -23.57
C PRO A 120 -0.60 -10.04 -24.09
N ALA A 121 -0.40 -9.91 -25.40
CA ALA A 121 0.93 -9.63 -25.94
C ALA A 121 1.34 -8.19 -25.58
N ALA A 122 2.58 -7.99 -25.15
CA ALA A 122 3.02 -6.71 -24.60
C ALA A 122 4.54 -6.48 -24.67
N ASP A 123 4.92 -5.21 -24.62
CA ASP A 123 6.29 -4.76 -24.45
C ASP A 123 6.51 -4.26 -23.02
N ARG A 124 7.76 -4.09 -22.60
CA ARG A 124 8.10 -3.67 -21.24
C ARG A 124 7.46 -2.32 -20.91
N GLY A 125 6.95 -2.19 -19.69
CA GLY A 125 6.25 -1.00 -19.23
C GLY A 125 4.80 -0.89 -19.71
N HIS A 126 4.31 -1.78 -20.58
CA HIS A 126 2.87 -1.86 -20.86
C HIS A 126 2.12 -2.21 -19.58
N THR A 127 1.24 -1.30 -19.17
CA THR A 127 0.54 -1.33 -17.90
C THR A 127 -0.96 -1.38 -18.13
N TYR A 128 -1.63 -2.29 -17.44
CA TYR A 128 -3.07 -2.47 -17.49
C TYR A 128 -3.67 -2.32 -16.09
N ARG A 129 -4.92 -1.88 -16.01
CA ARG A 129 -5.68 -1.81 -14.76
C ARG A 129 -6.85 -2.77 -14.79
N VAL A 130 -7.09 -3.49 -13.72
CA VAL A 130 -8.20 -4.43 -13.61
C VAL A 130 -9.50 -3.65 -13.39
N SER A 131 -10.50 -3.88 -14.25
CA SER A 131 -11.83 -3.26 -14.15
C SER A 131 -12.87 -4.14 -13.45
N VAL A 132 -12.68 -5.46 -13.46
CA VAL A 132 -13.55 -6.45 -12.79
C VAL A 132 -12.66 -7.52 -12.19
N ALA A 133 -12.94 -7.93 -10.95
CA ALA A 133 -12.16 -8.93 -10.22
C ALA A 133 -12.23 -10.33 -10.86
N GLY A 134 -11.19 -11.13 -10.62
CA GLY A 134 -11.09 -12.51 -11.07
C GLY A 134 -9.63 -12.97 -11.07
N LYS A 135 -9.15 -13.59 -12.16
CA LYS A 135 -7.74 -13.96 -12.31
C LYS A 135 -7.13 -13.41 -13.58
N ILE A 136 -5.84 -13.11 -13.56
CA ILE A 136 -5.04 -12.80 -14.76
C ILE A 136 -3.99 -13.88 -14.98
N GLY A 137 -3.81 -14.30 -16.24
CA GLY A 137 -2.94 -15.42 -16.61
C GLY A 137 -3.69 -16.77 -16.73
N GLY A 138 -4.97 -16.76 -17.08
CA GLY A 138 -5.75 -17.97 -17.31
C GLY A 138 -6.41 -18.55 -16.05
N ALA A 139 -6.98 -19.75 -16.13
CA ALA A 139 -7.70 -20.40 -15.02
C ALA A 139 -6.82 -20.64 -13.77
N SER A 140 -5.53 -20.89 -13.98
CA SER A 140 -4.49 -21.00 -12.94
C SER A 140 -3.73 -19.68 -12.71
N GLY A 141 -4.31 -18.58 -13.17
CA GLY A 141 -3.78 -17.23 -13.02
C GLY A 141 -3.75 -16.72 -11.59
N VAL A 142 -3.14 -15.56 -11.42
CA VAL A 142 -3.08 -14.85 -10.14
C VAL A 142 -4.40 -14.14 -9.90
N VAL A 143 -4.91 -14.21 -8.67
CA VAL A 143 -6.13 -13.51 -8.27
C VAL A 143 -5.87 -12.01 -8.24
N VAL A 144 -6.79 -11.24 -8.83
CA VAL A 144 -6.72 -9.78 -8.90
C VAL A 144 -8.10 -9.17 -8.66
N GLU A 145 -8.13 -7.99 -8.08
CA GLU A 145 -9.36 -7.22 -7.86
C GLU A 145 -9.43 -5.94 -8.70
N VAL A 146 -10.61 -5.32 -8.71
CA VAL A 146 -10.81 -4.02 -9.36
C VAL A 146 -9.83 -2.99 -8.80
N GLY A 147 -9.06 -2.36 -9.69
CA GLY A 147 -8.07 -1.36 -9.32
C GLY A 147 -6.64 -1.86 -9.31
N ASP A 148 -6.41 -3.19 -9.23
CA ASP A 148 -5.08 -3.77 -9.35
C ASP A 148 -4.47 -3.44 -10.71
N MET A 149 -3.14 -3.44 -10.76
CA MET A 149 -2.40 -3.19 -11.99
C MET A 149 -1.50 -4.37 -12.30
N PHE A 150 -1.30 -4.65 -13.58
CA PHE A 150 -0.29 -5.59 -14.03
C PHE A 150 0.53 -4.98 -15.16
N ILE A 151 1.84 -5.20 -15.09
CA ILE A 151 2.85 -4.52 -15.89
C ILE A 151 3.75 -5.57 -16.52
N CYS A 152 3.96 -5.45 -17.84
CA CYS A 152 4.91 -6.29 -18.54
C CYS A 152 6.35 -5.85 -18.23
N LEU A 153 7.22 -6.80 -17.94
CA LEU A 153 8.63 -6.58 -17.56
C LEU A 153 9.60 -6.84 -18.71
N THR A 154 9.13 -7.34 -19.86
CA THR A 154 9.99 -7.77 -20.97
C THR A 154 9.38 -7.43 -22.31
N ASP A 155 10.20 -6.92 -23.23
CA ASP A 155 9.79 -6.61 -24.60
C ASP A 155 9.42 -7.86 -25.40
N GLY A 156 8.45 -7.73 -26.30
CA GLY A 156 8.03 -8.83 -27.18
C GLY A 156 7.42 -10.02 -26.45
N THR A 157 6.84 -9.82 -25.26
CA THR A 157 6.13 -10.88 -24.53
C THR A 157 4.89 -11.30 -25.30
N ALA A 158 4.78 -12.59 -25.61
CA ALA A 158 3.62 -13.15 -26.30
C ALA A 158 2.40 -13.23 -25.35
N SER A 159 1.20 -13.29 -25.93
CA SER A 159 0.00 -13.60 -25.15
C SER A 159 0.09 -15.02 -24.58
N GLY A 160 -0.28 -15.20 -23.31
CA GLY A 160 -0.11 -16.49 -22.65
C GLY A 160 -0.66 -16.55 -21.23
N ASN A 161 -0.65 -17.75 -20.65
CA ASN A 161 -1.12 -17.98 -19.29
C ASN A 161 0.01 -17.79 -18.25
N GLN A 162 -0.33 -17.95 -16.96
CA GLN A 162 0.61 -17.80 -15.85
C GLN A 162 1.81 -18.75 -15.94
N ALA A 163 1.62 -19.97 -16.44
CA ALA A 163 2.71 -20.93 -16.56
C ALA A 163 3.66 -20.57 -17.72
N THR A 164 3.15 -20.03 -18.83
CA THR A 164 3.96 -19.75 -20.02
C THR A 164 4.67 -18.40 -19.96
N VAL A 165 4.00 -17.36 -19.48
CA VAL A 165 4.51 -15.98 -19.54
C VAL A 165 4.43 -15.25 -18.21
N GLY A 166 3.88 -15.86 -17.15
CA GLY A 166 3.65 -15.17 -15.87
C GLY A 166 4.92 -14.58 -15.21
N ALA A 167 6.10 -15.13 -15.49
CA ALA A 167 7.38 -14.58 -15.01
C ALA A 167 7.76 -13.24 -15.67
N GLN A 168 7.16 -12.91 -16.83
CA GLN A 168 7.38 -11.66 -17.57
C GLN A 168 6.44 -10.55 -17.10
N TRP A 169 5.57 -10.82 -16.12
CA TRP A 169 4.58 -9.87 -15.62
C TRP A 169 4.77 -9.63 -14.13
N SER A 170 4.67 -8.36 -13.73
CA SER A 170 4.54 -7.96 -12.35
C SER A 170 3.11 -7.54 -12.09
N ILE A 171 2.51 -8.07 -11.03
CA ILE A 171 1.20 -7.63 -10.56
C ILE A 171 1.43 -6.72 -9.35
N ILE A 172 0.92 -5.50 -9.44
CA ILE A 172 0.87 -4.53 -8.36
C ILE A 172 -0.55 -4.60 -7.81
N GLN A 173 -0.73 -5.40 -6.75
CA GLN A 173 -1.99 -5.47 -6.06
C GLN A 173 -2.17 -4.18 -5.25
N ALA A 174 -3.23 -3.42 -5.54
CA ALA A 174 -3.61 -2.25 -4.77
C ALA A 174 -4.20 -2.66 -3.41
N ASN A 175 -4.68 -3.91 -3.31
CA ASN A 175 -5.24 -4.49 -2.10
C ASN A 175 -4.28 -5.50 -1.48
N ILE A 176 -4.16 -5.46 -0.16
CA ILE A 176 -3.36 -6.43 0.59
C ILE A 176 -4.15 -7.73 0.78
N ASP A 177 -4.56 -8.40 -0.31
CA ASP A 177 -5.30 -9.66 -0.18
C ASP A 177 -4.36 -10.76 0.34
N GLY A 178 -4.69 -11.28 1.52
CA GLY A 178 -3.90 -12.30 2.24
C GLY A 178 -3.08 -11.76 3.40
N ALA A 179 -2.88 -10.45 3.56
CA ALA A 179 -2.30 -9.96 4.81
C ALA A 179 -3.36 -9.91 5.91
N VAL A 180 -2.93 -10.33 7.09
CA VAL A 180 -3.62 -10.05 8.33
C VAL A 180 -3.29 -8.60 8.71
N THR A 181 -4.29 -7.73 8.72
CA THR A 181 -4.12 -6.29 8.93
C THR A 181 -4.74 -5.83 10.25
N GLY A 182 -4.34 -4.63 10.70
CA GLY A 182 -4.88 -3.98 11.89
C GLY A 182 -4.38 -4.57 13.22
N PRO A 183 -4.94 -4.11 14.35
CA PRO A 183 -5.81 -2.93 14.43
C PRO A 183 -5.05 -1.62 14.11
N ALA A 184 -5.77 -0.53 13.82
CA ALA A 184 -5.16 0.79 13.60
C ALA A 184 -4.47 1.34 14.87
N SER A 185 -4.90 0.88 16.05
CA SER A 185 -4.28 1.14 17.34
C SER A 185 -4.51 -0.05 18.28
N SER A 186 -3.62 -0.25 19.23
CA SER A 186 -3.76 -1.24 20.32
C SER A 186 -3.07 -0.74 21.58
N THR A 187 -3.50 -1.27 22.73
CA THR A 187 -2.80 -1.04 23.99
C THR A 187 -1.55 -1.92 24.04
N SER A 188 -0.40 -1.35 24.40
CA SER A 188 0.86 -2.10 24.51
C SER A 188 0.75 -3.23 25.55
N GLY A 189 1.18 -4.44 25.17
CA GLY A 189 1.15 -5.63 26.03
C GLY A 189 -0.16 -6.42 25.99
N ASN A 190 -1.15 -5.99 25.21
CA ASN A 190 -2.36 -6.78 24.95
C ASN A 190 -2.11 -7.86 23.88
N VAL A 191 -2.87 -8.95 23.97
CA VAL A 191 -2.83 -10.04 22.98
C VAL A 191 -3.68 -9.65 21.76
N PRO A 192 -3.19 -9.78 20.51
CA PRO A 192 -4.01 -9.57 19.33
C PRO A 192 -5.01 -10.71 19.13
N SER A 193 -6.20 -10.41 18.61
CA SER A 193 -7.23 -11.41 18.26
C SER A 193 -7.85 -11.10 16.90
N PHE A 194 -8.51 -12.09 16.27
CA PHE A 194 -9.21 -11.85 15.00
C PHE A 194 -10.53 -11.10 15.21
N ASN A 195 -10.80 -10.14 14.32
CA ASN A 195 -12.08 -9.44 14.25
C ASN A 195 -12.97 -10.09 13.17
N GLY A 196 -13.94 -10.89 13.62
CA GLY A 196 -14.84 -11.61 12.74
C GLY A 196 -14.26 -12.91 12.17
N THR A 197 -14.81 -13.38 11.05
CA THR A 197 -14.55 -14.72 10.48
C THR A 197 -13.63 -14.72 9.28
N SER A 198 -13.18 -13.56 8.79
CA SER A 198 -12.39 -13.45 7.56
C SER A 198 -10.96 -13.95 7.70
N GLY A 199 -10.43 -14.00 8.93
CA GLY A 199 -9.02 -14.30 9.18
C GLY A 199 -8.06 -13.22 8.68
N LYS A 200 -8.55 -12.04 8.26
CA LYS A 200 -7.74 -10.97 7.63
C LYS A 200 -7.63 -9.70 8.45
N VAL A 201 -8.39 -9.58 9.54
CA VAL A 201 -8.42 -8.36 10.37
C VAL A 201 -8.18 -8.74 11.82
N LEU A 202 -7.24 -8.04 12.47
CA LEU A 202 -7.01 -8.13 13.91
C LEU A 202 -7.71 -6.99 14.66
N GLN A 203 -7.99 -7.26 15.92
CA GLN A 203 -8.44 -6.31 16.94
C GLN A 203 -7.58 -6.44 18.19
N ASP A 204 -7.50 -5.36 18.97
CA ASP A 204 -7.02 -5.43 20.35
C ASP A 204 -8.03 -6.27 21.15
N SER A 205 -7.56 -7.35 21.80
CA SER A 205 -8.44 -8.17 22.64
C SER A 205 -8.92 -7.46 23.90
N GLY A 206 -8.25 -6.36 24.30
CA GLY A 206 -8.43 -5.73 25.60
C GLY A 206 -7.85 -6.56 26.76
N LEU A 207 -7.21 -7.69 26.48
CA LEU A 207 -6.63 -8.58 27.48
C LEU A 207 -5.10 -8.40 27.51
N PRO A 208 -4.54 -7.84 28.60
CA PRO A 208 -3.10 -7.81 28.77
C PRO A 208 -2.57 -9.24 28.96
N ILE A 209 -1.34 -9.49 28.51
CA ILE A 209 -0.67 -10.79 28.71
C ILE A 209 -0.73 -11.26 30.17
N SER A 210 -0.64 -10.32 31.13
CA SER A 210 -0.73 -10.58 32.57
C SER A 210 -2.07 -11.18 33.01
N ALA A 211 -3.18 -10.83 32.35
CA ALA A 211 -4.49 -11.39 32.63
C ALA A 211 -4.60 -12.85 32.15
N LEU A 212 -3.95 -13.19 31.03
CA LEU A 212 -3.96 -14.56 30.49
C LEU A 212 -3.15 -15.52 31.36
N ILE A 213 -1.98 -15.10 31.82
CA ILE A 213 -1.13 -15.92 32.67
C ILE A 213 -1.56 -15.91 34.13
N GLY A 214 -2.47 -15.01 34.53
CA GLY A 214 -2.82 -14.70 35.92
C GLY A 214 -1.71 -13.93 36.66
N ALA A 215 -2.08 -13.08 37.61
CA ALA A 215 -1.14 -12.41 38.52
C ALA A 215 -1.20 -13.03 39.93
N TRP A 216 -0.07 -13.02 40.64
CA TRP A 216 -0.06 -13.32 42.07
C TRP A 216 -0.63 -12.12 42.83
N THR A 217 -1.69 -12.35 43.59
CA THR A 217 -2.42 -11.35 44.37
C THR A 217 -2.34 -11.71 45.85
N SER A 218 -1.97 -10.74 46.68
CA SER A 218 -1.98 -10.91 48.13
C SER A 218 -3.40 -10.86 48.69
N TYR A 219 -3.68 -11.64 49.72
CA TYR A 219 -4.94 -11.60 50.46
C TYR A 219 -4.69 -11.87 51.96
N SER A 220 -5.54 -11.31 52.81
CA SER A 220 -5.42 -11.42 54.28
C SER A 220 -6.70 -12.04 54.85
N PRO A 221 -6.82 -13.37 54.89
CA PRO A 221 -8.04 -14.02 55.36
C PRO A 221 -8.16 -13.89 56.89
N ALA A 222 -9.39 -13.81 57.37
CA ALA A 222 -9.66 -13.94 58.81
C ALA A 222 -9.41 -15.37 59.27
N VAL A 223 -8.81 -15.52 60.46
CA VAL A 223 -8.58 -16.81 61.10
C VAL A 223 -9.68 -17.06 62.12
N THR A 224 -10.43 -18.15 61.97
CA THR A 224 -11.50 -18.54 62.89
C THR A 224 -11.29 -19.97 63.37
N ALA A 225 -11.87 -20.31 64.52
CA ALA A 225 -11.79 -21.67 65.07
C ALA A 225 -13.11 -22.41 64.81
N GLY A 226 -13.03 -23.73 64.64
CA GLY A 226 -14.23 -24.57 64.52
C GLY A 226 -15.08 -24.59 65.80
N SER A 227 -14.42 -24.40 66.95
CA SER A 227 -15.07 -24.09 68.22
C SER A 227 -14.15 -23.25 69.11
N GLY A 228 -14.72 -22.51 70.06
CA GLY A 228 -13.97 -21.57 70.88
C GLY A 228 -13.48 -20.36 70.08
N SER A 229 -12.46 -19.68 70.59
CA SER A 229 -11.88 -18.50 69.90
C SER A 229 -10.38 -18.39 70.13
N PHE A 230 -9.68 -17.92 69.10
CA PHE A 230 -8.31 -17.47 69.23
C PHE A 230 -8.28 -16.17 70.03
N THR A 231 -7.33 -16.06 70.95
CA THR A 231 -7.05 -14.76 71.59
C THR A 231 -6.31 -13.85 70.61
N SER A 232 -5.37 -14.41 69.85
CA SER A 232 -4.67 -13.69 68.79
C SER A 232 -4.17 -14.66 67.72
N ALA A 233 -4.65 -14.47 66.49
CA ALA A 233 -4.18 -15.17 65.31
C ALA A 233 -4.28 -14.23 64.09
N SER A 234 -3.41 -14.42 63.11
CA SER A 234 -3.42 -13.69 61.85
C SER A 234 -3.09 -14.63 60.69
N ALA A 235 -3.51 -14.25 59.48
CA ALA A 235 -3.12 -14.96 58.28
C ALA A 235 -2.77 -14.02 57.15
N THR A 236 -1.83 -14.45 56.32
CA THR A 236 -1.42 -13.77 55.10
C THR A 236 -1.25 -14.82 54.03
N GLY A 237 -1.82 -14.58 52.86
CA GLY A 237 -1.70 -15.48 51.74
C GLY A 237 -1.47 -14.76 50.42
N VAL A 238 -1.09 -15.54 49.44
CA VAL A 238 -1.00 -15.15 48.03
C VAL A 238 -1.75 -16.17 47.20
N TYR A 239 -2.44 -15.71 46.16
CA TYR A 239 -3.15 -16.58 45.25
C TYR A 239 -2.98 -16.12 43.81
N LYS A 240 -3.20 -17.04 42.88
CA LYS A 240 -3.19 -16.77 41.45
C LYS A 240 -4.33 -17.53 40.81
N GLN A 241 -5.18 -16.82 40.06
CA GLN A 241 -6.26 -17.44 39.29
C GLN A 241 -5.92 -17.45 37.80
N ILE A 242 -6.02 -18.62 37.18
CA ILE A 242 -5.85 -18.82 35.74
C ILE A 242 -7.10 -19.54 35.22
N GLY A 243 -7.95 -18.81 34.49
CA GLY A 243 -9.29 -19.28 34.15
C GLY A 243 -10.08 -19.61 35.42
N LYS A 244 -10.51 -20.87 35.56
CA LYS A 244 -11.21 -21.36 36.76
C LYS A 244 -10.28 -21.96 37.82
N SER A 245 -8.99 -22.15 37.56
CA SER A 245 -8.08 -22.74 38.55
C SER A 245 -7.50 -21.66 39.46
N VAL A 246 -7.64 -21.85 40.77
CA VAL A 246 -7.05 -20.98 41.79
C VAL A 246 -5.94 -21.74 42.50
N PHE A 247 -4.72 -21.23 42.42
CA PHE A 247 -3.57 -21.68 43.20
C PHE A 247 -3.39 -20.72 44.36
N PHE A 248 -3.10 -21.23 45.56
CA PHE A 248 -2.89 -20.38 46.71
C PHE A 248 -1.84 -20.95 47.67
N THR A 249 -1.26 -20.05 48.45
CA THR A 249 -0.48 -20.34 49.65
C THR A 249 -0.96 -19.40 50.75
N VAL A 250 -1.19 -19.93 51.94
CA VAL A 250 -1.57 -19.16 53.13
C VAL A 250 -0.72 -19.57 54.30
N THR A 251 -0.26 -18.56 55.04
CA THR A 251 0.45 -18.71 56.29
C THR A 251 -0.43 -18.18 57.41
N ILE A 252 -0.60 -18.97 58.46
CA ILE A 252 -1.38 -18.63 59.65
C ILE A 252 -0.44 -18.61 60.84
N THR A 253 -0.44 -17.51 61.58
CA THR A 253 0.30 -17.36 62.84
C THR A 253 -0.69 -17.34 63.99
N ILE A 254 -0.60 -18.31 64.89
CA ILE A 254 -1.39 -18.36 66.13
C ILE A 254 -0.49 -17.91 67.26
N THR A 255 -0.54 -16.61 67.60
CA THR A 255 0.23 -16.06 68.70
C THR A 255 -0.24 -16.64 70.04
N THR A 256 -1.55 -16.69 70.24
CA THR A 256 -2.16 -17.23 71.47
C THR A 256 -3.43 -17.99 71.14
N ASN A 257 -3.45 -19.29 71.43
CA ASN A 257 -4.53 -20.19 71.03
C ASN A 257 -5.88 -19.86 71.70
N GLY A 258 -5.86 -19.36 72.94
CA GLY A 258 -7.09 -19.16 73.72
C GLY A 258 -7.85 -20.48 73.92
N SER A 259 -9.16 -20.44 73.69
CA SER A 259 -10.05 -21.61 73.79
C SER A 259 -10.30 -22.31 72.45
N ALA A 260 -9.62 -21.88 71.39
CA ALA A 260 -9.80 -22.42 70.04
C ALA A 260 -9.52 -23.93 69.99
N ALA A 261 -10.41 -24.66 69.30
CA ALA A 261 -10.34 -26.10 69.13
C ALA A 261 -10.99 -26.55 67.81
N THR A 262 -11.11 -27.86 67.61
CA THR A 262 -11.72 -28.54 66.45
C THR A 262 -10.93 -28.40 65.15
N ASN A 263 -10.78 -27.19 64.62
CA ASN A 263 -10.00 -26.88 63.43
C ASN A 263 -9.53 -25.42 63.42
N VAL A 264 -8.58 -25.12 62.55
CA VAL A 264 -8.24 -23.74 62.18
C VAL A 264 -8.90 -23.46 60.84
N THR A 265 -9.66 -22.39 60.71
CA THR A 265 -10.40 -22.05 59.50
C THR A 265 -9.92 -20.72 58.93
N VAL A 266 -9.75 -20.65 57.61
CA VAL A 266 -9.42 -19.41 56.88
C VAL A 266 -10.35 -19.24 55.68
N ALA A 267 -10.68 -18.00 55.33
CA ALA A 267 -11.45 -17.72 54.12
C ALA A 267 -10.63 -18.05 52.85
N ASN A 268 -11.32 -18.54 51.82
CA ASN A 268 -10.73 -18.75 50.50
C ASN A 268 -10.51 -17.39 49.81
N PRO A 269 -9.45 -17.22 49.01
CA PRO A 269 -9.22 -15.97 48.26
C PRO A 269 -10.34 -15.70 47.23
N VAL A 270 -10.89 -16.76 46.64
CA VAL A 270 -12.06 -16.74 45.73
C VAL A 270 -12.97 -17.90 46.13
N ASN A 271 -14.29 -17.78 45.99
CA ASN A 271 -15.17 -18.92 46.26
C ASN A 271 -14.78 -20.14 45.41
N SER A 272 -14.88 -21.34 45.99
CA SER A 272 -14.70 -22.62 45.32
C SER A 272 -16.03 -23.11 44.72
N ASN A 273 -15.97 -23.78 43.58
CA ASN A 273 -17.10 -24.44 42.91
C ASN A 273 -17.46 -25.79 43.58
N GLY A 274 -16.49 -26.44 44.24
CA GLY A 274 -16.68 -27.73 44.91
C GLY A 274 -16.49 -27.66 46.43
N SER A 275 -17.16 -28.58 47.13
CA SER A 275 -16.85 -28.95 48.52
C SER A 275 -15.84 -30.09 48.52
N ASN A 276 -14.85 -30.04 49.42
CA ASN A 276 -13.80 -31.04 49.66
C ASN A 276 -12.61 -31.07 48.68
N ALA A 277 -12.23 -29.94 48.08
CA ALA A 277 -10.90 -29.88 47.45
C ALA A 277 -9.80 -29.94 48.54
N GLY A 278 -8.74 -30.71 48.28
CA GLY A 278 -7.66 -30.92 49.24
C GLY A 278 -6.59 -29.83 49.18
N ALA A 279 -6.23 -29.29 50.33
CA ALA A 279 -4.99 -28.55 50.54
C ALA A 279 -4.06 -29.34 51.45
N PHE A 280 -2.77 -29.04 51.38
CA PHE A 280 -1.76 -29.73 52.17
C PHE A 280 -0.82 -28.70 52.79
N GLY A 281 -0.23 -29.07 53.92
CA GLY A 281 0.66 -28.16 54.62
C GLY A 281 1.40 -28.81 55.77
N ARG A 282 2.06 -27.95 56.54
CA ARG A 282 2.80 -28.34 57.73
C ARG A 282 2.71 -27.25 58.78
N GLU A 283 2.57 -27.64 60.03
CA GLU A 283 2.79 -26.75 61.15
C GLU A 283 4.30 -26.73 61.45
N VAL A 284 4.93 -25.56 61.47
CA VAL A 284 6.39 -25.41 61.52
C VAL A 284 6.89 -24.64 62.74
N GLY A 285 6.00 -24.16 63.61
CA GLY A 285 6.33 -23.46 64.85
C GLY A 285 6.51 -24.38 66.05
N VAL A 286 5.64 -25.39 66.21
CA VAL A 286 5.52 -26.14 67.49
C VAL A 286 5.63 -27.66 67.32
N SER A 287 4.74 -28.24 66.54
CA SER A 287 4.50 -29.68 66.41
C SER A 287 5.22 -30.34 65.24
N GLY A 288 5.46 -29.62 64.14
CA GLY A 288 6.05 -30.19 62.95
C GLY A 288 5.14 -31.11 62.13
N LYS A 289 3.87 -31.25 62.50
CA LYS A 289 2.92 -32.22 61.92
C LYS A 289 2.52 -31.83 60.50
N MET A 290 2.28 -32.85 59.66
CA MET A 290 1.61 -32.67 58.38
C MET A 290 0.13 -32.32 58.59
N LEU A 291 -0.34 -31.37 57.79
CA LEU A 291 -1.69 -30.83 57.85
C LEU A 291 -2.45 -31.12 56.57
N GLN A 292 -3.75 -31.27 56.70
CA GLN A 292 -4.70 -31.33 55.60
C GLN A 292 -5.66 -30.15 55.69
N GLY A 293 -6.00 -29.58 54.54
CA GLY A 293 -7.04 -28.57 54.41
C GLY A 293 -8.20 -29.11 53.60
N VAL A 294 -9.40 -28.92 54.11
CA VAL A 294 -10.66 -29.24 53.42
C VAL A 294 -11.24 -27.92 52.93
N ILE A 295 -11.12 -27.68 51.62
CA ILE A 295 -11.64 -26.47 50.97
C ILE A 295 -13.14 -26.65 50.70
N ASN A 296 -13.93 -25.79 51.30
CA ASN A 296 -15.36 -25.64 51.07
C ASN A 296 -15.62 -24.44 50.15
N THR A 297 -16.89 -24.07 49.93
CA THR A 297 -17.26 -22.96 49.04
C THR A 297 -16.55 -21.65 49.38
N SER A 298 -16.48 -21.23 50.65
CA SER A 298 -15.95 -19.91 51.03
C SER A 298 -14.79 -19.95 52.02
N ASN A 299 -14.44 -21.12 52.54
CA ASN A 299 -13.38 -21.28 53.52
C ASN A 299 -12.64 -22.61 53.36
N MET A 300 -11.54 -22.73 54.08
CA MET A 300 -10.80 -23.98 54.25
C MET A 300 -10.68 -24.30 55.73
N ASN A 301 -11.06 -25.52 56.08
CA ASN A 301 -10.88 -26.06 57.43
C ASN A 301 -9.58 -26.87 57.47
N ILE A 302 -8.70 -26.56 58.41
CA ILE A 302 -7.37 -27.14 58.54
C ILE A 302 -7.34 -28.08 59.75
N TYR A 303 -6.81 -29.28 59.54
CA TYR A 303 -6.66 -30.33 60.53
C TYR A 303 -5.24 -30.91 60.48
N ASN A 304 -4.81 -31.58 61.55
CA ASN A 304 -3.73 -32.56 61.42
C ASN A 304 -4.14 -33.68 60.44
N TYR A 305 -3.17 -34.40 59.88
CA TYR A 305 -3.42 -35.51 58.95
C TYR A 305 -4.37 -36.59 59.50
N ASP A 306 -4.49 -36.71 60.83
CA ASP A 306 -5.32 -37.66 61.57
C ASP A 306 -6.68 -37.07 62.01
N ASN A 307 -7.09 -35.93 61.44
CA ASN A 307 -8.28 -35.15 61.81
C ASN A 307 -8.25 -34.51 63.21
N THR A 308 -7.12 -34.56 63.93
CA THR A 308 -7.02 -33.87 65.22
C THR A 308 -6.77 -32.36 65.05
N TYR A 309 -7.02 -31.59 66.11
CA TYR A 309 -6.86 -30.14 66.11
C TYR A 309 -5.39 -29.72 65.87
N PRO A 310 -5.10 -28.82 64.91
CA PRO A 310 -3.71 -28.44 64.58
C PRO A 310 -3.22 -27.17 65.29
N GLY A 311 -4.08 -26.45 66.02
CA GLY A 311 -3.70 -25.19 66.66
C GLY A 311 -3.01 -25.36 68.02
N ALA A 312 -2.06 -24.47 68.30
CA ALA A 312 -1.42 -24.31 69.60
C ALA A 312 -0.90 -22.87 69.75
N THR A 313 -0.63 -22.42 70.98
CA THR A 313 0.02 -21.13 71.21
C THR A 313 1.43 -21.17 70.62
N GLY A 314 1.75 -20.22 69.74
CA GLY A 314 2.99 -20.18 68.97
C GLY A 314 2.96 -21.00 67.68
N ALA A 315 1.83 -21.63 67.31
CA ALA A 315 1.76 -22.41 66.08
C ALA A 315 1.91 -21.52 64.84
N PHE A 316 2.66 -22.03 63.86
CA PHE A 316 2.87 -21.38 62.57
C PHE A 316 2.54 -22.38 61.47
N ILE A 317 1.39 -22.17 60.82
CA ILE A 317 0.81 -23.11 59.86
C ILE A 317 1.01 -22.57 58.45
N VAL A 318 1.57 -23.40 57.57
CA VAL A 318 1.70 -23.08 56.13
C VAL A 318 0.88 -24.08 55.34
N MET A 319 -0.11 -23.59 54.61
CA MET A 319 -0.98 -24.39 53.73
C MET A 319 -0.82 -23.94 52.28
N SER A 320 -0.86 -24.87 51.34
CA SER A 320 -0.89 -24.60 49.90
C SER A 320 -1.79 -25.61 49.18
N GLY A 321 -2.29 -25.21 48.03
CA GLY A 321 -3.13 -26.08 47.22
C GLY A 321 -3.69 -25.38 46.01
N PHE A 322 -4.63 -26.06 45.35
CA PHE A 322 -5.38 -25.49 44.26
C PHE A 322 -6.83 -26.00 44.28
N TYR A 323 -7.74 -25.22 43.74
CA TYR A 323 -9.15 -25.59 43.59
C TYR A 323 -9.78 -24.87 42.38
N ALA A 324 -10.97 -25.31 41.98
CA ALA A 324 -11.72 -24.66 40.91
C ALA A 324 -12.67 -23.60 41.46
N ALA A 325 -12.61 -22.37 40.95
CA ALA A 325 -13.60 -21.33 41.15
C ALA A 325 -14.89 -21.60 40.32
N PRO A 326 -16.03 -20.98 40.70
CA PRO A 326 -17.29 -21.07 39.96
C PRO A 326 -17.17 -20.85 38.45
#